data_AF-A0A926T781-F1
#
_entry.id   AF-A0A926T781-F1
#
_cell.length_a   1.000
_cell.length_b   1.000
_cell.length_c   1.000
_cell.angle_alpha   90.00
_cell.angle_beta   90.00
_cell.angle_gamma   90.00
#
_symmetry.space_group_name_H-M   'P 1'
#
loop_
_entity.id
_entity.type
_entity.pdbx_description
1 polymer ?
#
loop_
_entity_poly.entity_id
_entity_poly.type
_entity_poly.pdbx_seq_one_letter_code
_entity_poly.pdbx_strand_id
1 'polypeptide(L)'
;MSEYNPETGIYELTKSKADSYYNKPHDESIKAQGIDYYAELLKRAGLKVISVHEDSLRVKANQVQLWEVLSDEPPAWEILLDEVPNNE
;
A
#
# COMPACT_ATOMS: atom_id res chain seq x y z
N MET A 1 -16.14 -13.23 -2.84
CA MET A 1 -14.91 -13.86 -3.37
C MET A 1 -13.75 -13.21 -2.65
N SER A 2 -12.80 -13.98 -2.13
CA SER A 2 -11.65 -13.42 -1.41
C SER A 2 -10.66 -12.83 -2.41
N GLU A 3 -10.36 -11.54 -2.30
CA GLU A 3 -9.40 -10.80 -3.13
C GLU A 3 -7.95 -11.27 -2.94
N TYR A 4 -7.70 -12.00 -1.85
CA TYR A 4 -6.43 -12.66 -1.58
C TYR A 4 -6.50 -14.13 -1.97
N ASN A 5 -5.56 -14.56 -2.81
CA ASN A 5 -5.34 -15.97 -3.11
C ASN A 5 -4.21 -16.52 -2.20
N PRO A 6 -4.54 -17.36 -1.19
CA PRO A 6 -3.55 -17.89 -0.25
C PRO A 6 -2.58 -18.90 -0.89
N GLU A 7 -2.94 -19.54 -2.00
CA GLU A 7 -2.07 -20.49 -2.69
C GLU A 7 -0.92 -19.80 -3.42
N THR A 8 -1.17 -18.57 -3.90
CA THR A 8 -0.19 -17.79 -4.68
C THR A 8 0.42 -16.64 -3.90
N GLY A 9 -0.20 -16.24 -2.79
CA GLY A 9 0.18 -15.06 -2.01
C GLY A 9 -0.10 -13.75 -2.76
N ILE A 10 -1.02 -13.77 -3.72
CA ILE A 10 -1.36 -12.62 -4.56
C ILE A 10 -2.64 -12.00 -4.05
N TYR A 11 -2.61 -10.69 -3.89
CA TYR A 11 -3.77 -9.86 -3.59
C TYR A 11 -4.18 -9.06 -4.83
N GLU A 12 -5.45 -9.13 -5.17
CA GLU A 12 -6.06 -8.27 -6.18
C GLU A 12 -6.63 -7.02 -5.50
N LEU A 13 -5.93 -5.90 -5.65
CA LEU A 13 -6.31 -4.62 -5.07
C LEU A 13 -7.08 -3.80 -6.11
N THR A 14 -8.35 -3.54 -5.84
CA THR A 14 -9.20 -2.67 -6.68
C THR A 14 -8.98 -1.20 -6.34
N LYS A 15 -9.27 -0.31 -7.30
CA LYS A 15 -9.15 1.14 -7.10
C LYS A 15 -9.97 1.63 -5.91
N SER A 16 -11.22 1.20 -5.77
CA SER A 16 -12.07 1.58 -4.63
C SER A 16 -11.47 1.18 -3.28
N LYS A 17 -10.79 0.03 -3.23
CA LYS A 17 -10.17 -0.46 -2.01
C LYS A 17 -8.85 0.23 -1.71
N ALA A 18 -8.06 0.50 -2.75
CA ALA A 18 -6.86 1.33 -2.64
C ALA A 18 -7.21 2.74 -2.15
N ASP A 19 -8.27 3.36 -2.67
CA ASP A 19 -8.77 4.67 -2.21
C ASP A 19 -9.23 4.61 -0.75
N SER A 20 -9.90 3.52 -0.34
CA SER A 20 -10.28 3.30 1.07
C SER A 20 -9.09 3.11 2.01
N TYR A 21 -7.94 2.64 1.52
CA TYR A 21 -6.71 2.50 2.31
C TYR A 21 -5.83 3.75 2.24
N TYR A 22 -6.00 4.54 1.19
CA TYR A 22 -5.21 5.74 0.98
C TYR A 22 -5.71 6.86 1.89
N ASN A 23 -5.02 7.07 3.01
CA ASN A 23 -5.38 8.07 4.02
C ASN A 23 -4.44 9.30 4.01
N LYS A 24 -3.68 9.52 2.93
CA LYS A 24 -2.71 10.64 2.91
C LYS A 24 -3.43 11.99 2.72
N PRO A 25 -3.17 12.99 3.59
CA PRO A 25 -3.95 14.22 3.66
C PRO A 25 -3.69 15.26 2.55
N HIS A 26 -3.11 14.90 1.39
CA HIS A 26 -2.61 15.95 0.48
C HIS A 26 -2.54 15.70 -1.01
N ASP A 27 -3.27 14.73 -1.56
CA ASP A 27 -3.08 14.43 -2.97
C ASP A 27 -4.40 14.14 -3.69
N GLU A 28 -5.13 15.20 -4.04
CA GLU A 28 -6.29 15.11 -4.93
C GLU A 28 -5.88 14.63 -6.34
N SER A 29 -4.60 14.72 -6.69
CA SER A 29 -4.01 14.23 -7.94
C SER A 29 -4.07 12.70 -8.07
N ILE A 30 -4.23 11.97 -6.96
CA ILE A 30 -4.32 10.50 -6.91
C ILE A 30 -5.56 10.02 -7.64
N LYS A 31 -6.68 10.73 -7.45
CA LYS A 31 -7.96 10.40 -8.11
C LYS A 31 -7.84 10.48 -9.63
N ALA A 32 -7.00 11.39 -10.13
CA ALA A 32 -6.73 11.58 -11.55
C ALA A 32 -5.73 10.55 -12.13
N GLN A 33 -4.78 10.07 -11.33
CA GLN A 33 -3.76 9.10 -11.77
C GLN A 33 -4.22 7.63 -11.66
N GLY A 34 -5.26 7.36 -10.85
CA GLY A 34 -5.89 6.04 -10.80
C GLY A 34 -5.01 4.94 -10.23
N ILE A 35 -5.20 3.73 -10.72
CA ILE A 35 -4.60 2.51 -10.16
C ILE A 35 -3.09 2.39 -10.45
N ASP A 36 -2.60 3.01 -11.53
CA ASP A 36 -1.18 3.08 -11.87
C ASP A 36 -0.37 3.79 -10.79
N TYR A 37 -0.93 4.84 -10.18
CA TYR A 37 -0.27 5.54 -9.09
C TYR A 37 -0.07 4.62 -7.87
N TYR A 38 -1.11 3.88 -7.48
CA TYR A 38 -0.99 2.91 -6.38
C TYR A 38 0.03 1.83 -6.73
N ALA A 39 0.08 1.37 -7.98
CA ALA A 39 1.10 0.41 -8.41
C ALA A 39 2.53 0.97 -8.26
N GLU A 40 2.76 2.24 -8.56
CA GLU A 40 4.05 2.89 -8.33
C GLU A 40 4.39 3.01 -6.85
N LEU A 41 3.45 3.41 -5.99
CA LEU A 41 3.67 3.47 -4.54
C LEU A 41 4.06 2.11 -3.97
N LEU A 42 3.33 1.05 -4.33
CA LEU A 42 3.61 -0.31 -3.88
C LEU A 42 5.00 -0.77 -4.35
N LYS A 43 5.39 -0.45 -5.59
CA LYS A 43 6.74 -0.74 -6.11
C LYS A 43 7.82 0.02 -5.34
N ARG A 44 7.61 1.31 -5.03
CA ARG A 44 8.54 2.14 -4.25
C ARG A 44 8.73 1.61 -2.83
N ALA A 45 7.67 1.07 -2.23
CA ALA A 45 7.72 0.38 -0.95
C ALA A 45 8.34 -1.03 -1.01
N GLY A 46 8.82 -1.48 -2.18
CA GLY A 46 9.46 -2.78 -2.36
C GLY A 46 8.51 -3.95 -2.57
N LEU A 47 7.21 -3.70 -2.73
CA LEU A 47 6.23 -4.76 -3.02
C LEU A 47 6.24 -5.15 -4.50
N LYS A 48 6.04 -6.45 -4.75
CA LYS A 48 6.07 -7.00 -6.11
C LYS A 48 4.70 -6.91 -6.76
N VAL A 49 4.50 -5.87 -7.57
CA VAL A 49 3.32 -5.75 -8.45
C VAL A 49 3.50 -6.69 -9.66
N ILE A 50 2.51 -7.55 -9.88
CA ILE A 50 2.49 -8.59 -10.92
C ILE A 50 1.82 -8.08 -12.18
N SER A 51 0.66 -7.44 -12.05
CA SER A 51 -0.06 -6.83 -13.16
C SER A 51 -0.83 -5.60 -12.69
N VAL A 52 -1.06 -4.68 -13.63
CA VAL A 52 -1.90 -3.49 -13.45
C VAL A 52 -2.94 -3.53 -14.57
N HIS A 53 -4.19 -3.38 -14.19
CA HIS A 53 -5.37 -3.28 -15.06
C HIS A 53 -5.99 -1.90 -14.85
N GLU A 54 -6.98 -1.52 -15.67
CA GLU A 54 -7.58 -0.17 -15.66
C GLU A 54 -8.19 0.24 -14.29
N ASP A 55 -8.74 -0.73 -13.53
CA ASP A 55 -9.38 -0.46 -12.22
C ASP A 55 -8.87 -1.37 -11.08
N SER A 56 -7.86 -2.21 -11.34
CA SER A 56 -7.30 -3.10 -10.32
C SER A 56 -5.84 -3.45 -10.58
N LEU A 57 -5.11 -3.85 -9.55
CA LEU A 57 -3.74 -4.35 -9.65
C LEU A 57 -3.59 -5.65 -8.89
N ARG A 58 -2.66 -6.48 -9.33
CA ARG A 58 -2.26 -7.70 -8.62
C ARG A 58 -0.89 -7.49 -8.01
N VAL A 59 -0.79 -7.71 -6.71
CA VAL A 59 0.44 -7.53 -5.95
C VAL A 59 0.71 -8.75 -5.07
N LYS A 60 1.97 -9.12 -4.94
CA LYS A 60 2.40 -10.14 -3.98
C LYS A 60 2.59 -9.49 -2.62
N ALA A 61 1.49 -9.27 -1.92
CA ALA A 61 1.43 -8.70 -0.59
C ALA A 61 0.18 -9.22 0.12
N ASN A 62 0.17 -9.17 1.44
CA ASN A 62 -1.06 -9.37 2.20
C ASN A 62 -1.81 -8.03 2.40
N GLN A 63 -3.06 -8.10 2.88
CA GLN A 63 -3.88 -6.92 3.10
C GLN A 63 -3.25 -5.92 4.09
N VAL A 64 -2.53 -6.42 5.11
CA VAL A 64 -1.90 -5.58 6.14
C VAL A 64 -0.79 -4.73 5.53
N GLN A 65 0.11 -5.35 4.75
CA GLN A 65 1.19 -4.66 4.04
C GLN A 65 0.67 -3.61 3.06
N LEU A 66 -0.44 -3.91 2.37
CA LEU A 66 -1.08 -2.96 1.47
C LEU A 66 -1.61 -1.74 2.22
N TRP A 67 -2.25 -1.96 3.37
CA TRP A 67 -2.76 -0.89 4.21
C TRP A 67 -1.63 -0.04 4.79
N GLU A 68 -0.55 -0.65 5.30
CA GLU A 68 0.61 0.07 5.85
C GLU A 68 1.23 1.02 4.81
N VAL A 69 1.50 0.53 3.59
CA VAL A 69 2.11 1.33 2.53
C VAL A 69 1.20 2.47 2.04
N LEU A 70 -0.11 2.22 1.95
CA LEU A 70 -1.06 3.18 1.41
C LEU A 70 -1.50 4.24 2.44
N SER A 71 -1.55 3.87 3.73
CA SER A 71 -1.89 4.79 4.82
C SER A 71 -0.73 5.72 5.19
N ASP A 72 0.50 5.45 4.73
CA ASP A 72 1.73 6.15 5.18
C ASP A 72 1.98 6.05 6.69
N GLU A 73 1.26 5.16 7.39
CA GLU A 73 1.53 4.90 8.79
C GLU A 73 2.82 4.07 8.87
N PRO A 74 3.81 4.52 9.65
CA PRO A 74 5.00 3.72 9.86
C PRO A 74 4.58 2.37 10.42
N PRO A 75 5.26 1.28 10.06
CA PRO A 75 4.97 0.00 10.66
C PRO A 75 5.04 0.14 12.17
N ALA A 76 4.10 -0.47 12.90
CA ALA A 76 4.04 -0.37 14.36
C ALA A 76 5.34 -0.82 15.08
N TRP A 77 6.27 -1.46 14.36
CA TRP A 77 7.60 -1.86 14.82
C TRP A 77 8.72 -0.82 14.56
N GLU A 78 8.51 0.20 13.73
CA GLU A 78 9.48 1.31 13.51
C GLU A 78 9.37 2.42 14.57
N ILE A 79 8.25 2.50 15.31
CA ILE A 79 8.02 3.52 16.35
C ILE A 79 8.94 3.33 17.59
N LEU A 80 9.75 2.26 17.63
CA LEU A 80 10.64 1.97 18.76
C LEU A 80 12.07 2.54 18.63
N LEU A 81 12.41 3.30 17.59
CA LEU A 81 13.79 3.78 17.38
C LEU A 81 14.02 5.29 17.54
N ASP A 82 12.98 6.12 17.72
CA ASP A 82 13.15 7.59 17.71
C ASP A 82 13.15 8.27 19.10
N GLU A 83 12.96 7.54 20.21
CA GLU A 83 12.99 8.12 21.56
C GLU A 83 14.19 7.66 22.40
N VAL A 84 15.42 7.85 21.90
CA VAL A 84 16.58 7.95 22.80
C VAL A 84 16.94 9.43 22.94
N PRO A 85 16.45 10.15 23.99
CA PRO A 85 16.98 11.47 24.27
C PRO A 85 18.46 11.33 24.62
N ASN A 86 19.31 11.77 23.69
CA ASN A 86 20.75 11.91 23.90
C ASN A 86 20.96 13.01 24.95
N ASN A 87 21.09 12.59 26.21
CA ASN A 87 21.31 13.47 27.33
C ASN A 87 22.80 13.84 27.37
N GLU A 88 23.16 14.99 26.77
CA GLU A 88 24.47 15.64 26.97
C GLU A 88 24.59 16.22 28.40
#